data_AF-A0A7W0U1Y3-F1
#
_entry.id   AF-A0A7W0U1Y3-F1
#
_cell.length_a   1.000
_cell.length_b   1.000
_cell.length_c   1.000
_cell.angle_alpha   90.00
_cell.angle_beta   90.00
_cell.angle_gamma   90.00
#
_symmetry.space_group_name_H-M   'P 1'
#
loop_
_entity.id
_entity.type
_entity.pdbx_description
1 polymer ?
#
loop_
_entity_poly.entity_id
_entity_poly.type
_entity_poly.pdbx_seq_one_letter_code
_entity_poly.pdbx_strand_id
1 'polypeptide(L)'
;MRTDYEQTLRAIDELQAQASDSAGDDQADAGSKTFEREHEMSLARNRADLISQLEHAVERIDEGRYGLCESCGKPIAKARLQAFPGATLCVACKQREERR
;
A
#
# COMPACT_ATOMS: atom_id res chain seq x y z
N MET A 1 1.92 14.70 11.68
CA MET A 1 1.08 14.33 10.51
C MET A 1 1.89 14.27 9.22
N ARG A 2 2.32 15.39 8.61
CA ARG A 2 3.16 15.34 7.39
C ARG A 2 4.57 14.78 7.66
N THR A 3 5.14 15.09 8.82
CA THR A 3 6.46 14.62 9.23
C THR A 3 6.49 13.11 9.51
N ASP A 4 5.45 12.58 10.15
CA ASP A 4 5.35 11.13 10.43
C ASP A 4 5.21 10.35 9.13
N TYR A 5 4.45 10.90 8.17
CA TYR A 5 4.29 10.37 6.82
C TYR A 5 5.63 10.32 6.06
N GLU A 6 6.37 11.43 6.04
CA GLU A 6 7.70 11.51 5.42
C GLU A 6 8.70 10.56 6.09
N GLN A 7 8.63 10.40 7.41
CA GLN A 7 9.45 9.43 8.15
C GLN A 7 9.10 7.98 7.76
N THR A 8 7.81 7.64 7.62
CA THR A 8 7.41 6.31 7.16
C THR A 8 7.86 6.00 5.74
N LEU A 9 7.84 7.00 4.84
CA LEU A 9 8.35 6.84 3.47
C LEU A 9 9.85 6.57 3.45
N ARG A 10 10.64 7.32 4.22
CA ARG A 10 12.09 7.10 4.33
C ARG A 10 12.43 5.72 4.89
N ALA A 11 11.71 5.28 5.92
CA ALA A 11 11.93 3.95 6.49
C ALA A 11 11.66 2.82 5.49
N ILE A 12 10.67 2.99 4.59
CA ILE A 12 10.41 2.02 3.51
C ILE A 12 11.56 1.99 2.50
N ASP A 13 12.05 3.16 2.07
CA ASP A 13 13.16 3.28 1.12
C ASP A 13 14.47 2.67 1.67
N GLU A 14 14.78 2.93 2.94
CA GLU A 14 15.94 2.35 3.62
C GLU A 14 15.89 0.82 3.70
N LEU A 15 14.72 0.25 4.01
CA LEU A 15 14.52 -1.21 4.01
C LEU A 15 14.73 -1.80 2.61
N GLN A 16 14.24 -1.13 1.57
CA GLN A 16 14.45 -1.55 0.18
C GLN A 16 15.92 -1.52 -0.23
N ALA A 17 16.68 -0.52 0.23
CA ALA A 17 18.12 -0.42 -0.02
C ALA A 17 18.91 -1.52 0.70
N GLN A 18 18.60 -1.78 1.97
CA GLN A 18 19.28 -2.83 2.77
C GLN A 18 19.04 -4.24 2.23
N ALA A 19 17.89 -4.50 1.59
CA ALA A 19 17.62 -5.78 0.93
C ALA A 19 18.59 -6.07 -0.24
N SER A 20 19.27 -5.06 -0.79
CA SER A 20 20.21 -5.23 -1.91
C SER A 20 21.65 -5.56 -1.50
N ASP A 21 22.03 -5.34 -0.24
CA ASP A 21 23.40 -5.55 0.25
C ASP A 21 23.46 -6.78 1.19
N SER A 22 23.67 -7.98 0.60
CA SER A 22 23.77 -9.25 1.34
C SER A 22 25.19 -9.82 1.39
N ALA A 23 26.22 -8.98 1.30
CA ALA A 23 27.60 -9.40 1.31
C ALA A 23 28.05 -9.85 2.72
N GLY A 24 27.83 -11.12 3.10
CA GLY A 24 28.52 -11.74 4.24
C GLY A 24 27.76 -12.76 5.09
N ASP A 25 26.68 -13.38 4.62
CA ASP A 25 25.94 -14.36 5.43
C ASP A 25 26.57 -15.77 5.42
N ASP A 26 26.83 -16.32 6.63
CA ASP A 26 27.17 -17.73 6.82
C ASP A 26 25.96 -18.62 6.45
N GLN A 27 26.21 -19.69 5.70
CA GLN A 27 25.20 -20.55 5.06
C GLN A 27 24.12 -21.12 5.99
N ALA A 28 24.41 -21.24 7.30
CA ALA A 28 23.48 -21.78 8.29
C ALA A 28 22.30 -20.83 8.60
N ASP A 29 22.52 -19.51 8.54
CA ASP A 29 21.50 -18.49 8.83
C ASP A 29 20.88 -17.90 7.57
N ALA A 30 21.43 -18.21 6.40
CA ALA A 30 21.01 -17.66 5.12
C ALA A 30 19.51 -17.89 4.83
N GLY A 31 18.97 -19.06 5.20
CA GLY A 31 17.54 -19.37 5.01
C GLY A 31 16.61 -18.51 5.87
N SER A 32 16.86 -18.45 7.19
CA SER A 32 16.06 -17.67 8.13
C SER A 32 16.13 -16.17 7.83
N LYS A 33 17.33 -15.65 7.57
CA LYS A 33 17.52 -14.22 7.22
C LYS A 33 16.92 -13.86 5.87
N THR A 34 16.88 -14.78 4.91
CA THR A 34 16.18 -14.54 3.63
C THR A 34 14.68 -14.46 3.85
N PHE A 35 14.12 -15.38 4.64
CA PHE A 35 12.69 -15.37 4.97
C PHE A 35 12.28 -14.09 5.73
N GLU A 36 13.05 -13.69 6.74
CA GLU A 36 12.81 -12.45 7.49
C GLU A 36 12.85 -11.22 6.58
N ARG A 37 13.87 -11.13 5.70
CA ARG A 37 13.96 -10.04 4.71
C ARG A 37 12.79 -10.02 3.74
N GLU A 38 12.40 -11.17 3.20
CA GLU A 38 11.23 -11.26 2.31
C GLU A 38 9.95 -10.84 3.01
N HIS A 39 9.79 -11.21 4.29
CA HIS A 39 8.66 -10.82 5.10
C HIS A 39 8.62 -9.30 5.33
N GLU A 40 9.73 -8.69 5.73
CA GLU A 40 9.84 -7.24 5.93
C GLU A 40 9.59 -6.47 4.63
N MET A 41 10.15 -6.94 3.51
CA MET A 41 9.91 -6.36 2.19
C MET A 41 8.44 -6.45 1.76
N SER A 42 7.77 -7.55 2.07
CA SER A 42 6.33 -7.69 1.81
C SER A 42 5.52 -6.68 2.62
N LEU A 43 5.84 -6.50 3.91
CA LEU A 43 5.18 -5.50 4.75
C LEU A 43 5.45 -4.08 4.25
N ALA A 44 6.69 -3.77 3.84
CA ALA A 44 7.06 -2.47 3.30
C ALA A 44 6.30 -2.16 2.01
N ARG A 45 6.18 -3.13 1.09
CA ARG A 45 5.38 -3.00 -0.14
C ARG A 45 3.91 -2.73 0.15
N ASN A 46 3.30 -3.51 1.05
CA ASN A 46 1.90 -3.30 1.45
C ASN A 46 1.66 -1.90 2.02
N ARG A 47 2.61 -1.36 2.79
CA ARG A 47 2.53 0.01 3.32
C ARG A 47 2.65 1.06 2.22
N ALA A 48 3.59 0.89 1.30
CA ALA A 48 3.76 1.78 0.16
C ALA A 48 2.48 1.84 -0.71
N ASP A 49 1.87 0.68 -0.98
CA ASP A 49 0.62 0.59 -1.75
C ASP A 49 -0.53 1.30 -1.04
N LEU A 50 -0.66 1.12 0.29
CA LEU A 50 -1.67 1.82 1.07
C LEU A 50 -1.47 3.33 1.05
N ILE A 51 -0.23 3.79 1.17
CA ILE A 51 0.13 5.20 1.09
C ILE A 51 -0.29 5.78 -0.26
N SER A 52 0.09 5.11 -1.35
CA SER A 52 -0.27 5.53 -2.70
C SER A 52 -1.79 5.62 -2.89
N GLN A 53 -2.55 4.67 -2.35
CA GLN A 53 -4.02 4.70 -2.39
C GLN A 53 -4.60 5.89 -1.59
N LEU A 54 -3.97 6.27 -0.48
CA LEU A 54 -4.41 7.40 0.34
C LEU A 54 -4.08 8.74 -0.33
N GLU A 55 -2.89 8.87 -0.92
CA GLU A 55 -2.52 10.07 -1.70
C GLU A 55 -3.52 10.27 -2.85
N HIS A 56 -3.78 9.22 -3.62
CA HIS A 56 -4.76 9.26 -4.69
C HIS A 56 -6.16 9.62 -4.17
N ALA A 57 -6.57 9.10 -3.02
CA ALA A 57 -7.84 9.48 -2.40
C ALA A 57 -7.91 10.96 -2.02
N VAL A 58 -6.80 11.56 -1.55
CA VAL A 58 -6.70 13.00 -1.27
C VAL A 58 -6.84 13.81 -2.57
N GLU A 59 -6.15 13.41 -3.63
CA GLU A 59 -6.27 14.06 -4.94
C GLU A 59 -7.74 14.07 -5.41
N ARG A 60 -8.45 12.95 -5.26
CA ARG A 60 -9.88 12.91 -5.64
C ARG A 60 -10.78 13.77 -4.75
N ILE A 61 -10.39 14.02 -3.50
CA ILE A 61 -11.11 14.97 -2.63
C ILE A 61 -10.96 16.37 -3.22
N ASP A 62 -9.74 16.76 -3.57
CA ASP A 62 -9.44 18.09 -4.14
C ASP A 62 -10.16 18.30 -5.48
N GLU A 63 -10.32 17.24 -6.27
CA GLU A 63 -11.07 17.25 -7.53
C GLU A 63 -12.60 17.13 -7.36
N GLY A 64 -13.11 16.94 -6.15
CA GLY A 64 -14.53 16.75 -5.87
C GLY A 64 -15.13 15.43 -6.36
N ARG A 65 -14.30 14.43 -6.67
CA ARG A 65 -14.71 13.10 -7.16
C ARG A 65 -14.62 12.00 -6.10
N TYR A 66 -14.21 12.33 -4.88
CA TYR A 66 -14.11 11.39 -3.78
C TYR A 66 -15.45 10.69 -3.50
N GLY A 67 -15.39 9.38 -3.29
CA GLY A 67 -16.56 8.55 -3.06
C GLY A 67 -17.31 8.11 -4.32
N LEU A 68 -16.84 8.44 -5.53
CA LEU A 68 -17.32 7.84 -6.77
C LEU A 68 -16.44 6.65 -7.18
N CYS A 69 -17.04 5.61 -7.75
CA CYS A 69 -16.31 4.45 -8.26
C CYS A 69 -15.63 4.80 -9.59
N GLU A 70 -14.34 4.55 -9.72
CA GLU A 70 -13.59 4.86 -10.96
C GLU A 70 -13.99 3.99 -12.15
N SER A 71 -14.45 2.77 -11.89
CA SER A 71 -14.86 1.84 -12.94
C SER A 71 -16.26 2.11 -13.49
N CYS A 72 -17.22 2.51 -12.65
CA CYS A 72 -18.63 2.62 -13.07
C CYS A 72 -19.29 3.97 -12.75
N GLY A 73 -18.57 4.92 -12.14
CA GLY A 73 -19.08 6.24 -11.76
C GLY A 73 -20.09 6.25 -10.62
N LYS A 74 -20.52 5.08 -10.11
CA LYS A 74 -21.52 4.98 -9.04
C LYS A 74 -20.93 5.33 -7.68
N PRO A 75 -21.73 5.85 -6.73
CA PRO A 75 -21.27 6.10 -5.36
C PRO A 75 -20.74 4.84 -4.67
N ILE A 76 -19.65 5.01 -3.92
CA ILE A 76 -19.08 4.01 -3.02
C ILE A 76 -19.83 4.10 -1.69
N ALA A 77 -20.19 2.94 -1.12
CA ALA A 77 -20.91 2.90 0.14
C ALA A 77 -20.14 3.62 1.26
N LYS A 78 -20.81 4.50 2.00
CA LYS A 78 -20.19 5.29 3.09
C LYS A 78 -19.47 4.40 4.10
N ALA A 79 -20.09 3.29 4.52
CA ALA A 79 -19.48 2.33 5.43
C ALA A 79 -18.15 1.75 4.91
N ARG A 80 -18.03 1.57 3.58
CA ARG A 80 -16.78 1.13 2.95
C ARG A 80 -15.71 2.22 3.00
N LEU A 81 -16.05 3.48 2.74
CA LEU A 81 -15.10 4.60 2.84
C LEU A 81 -14.66 4.86 4.28
N GLN A 82 -15.55 4.65 5.27
CA GLN A 82 -15.20 4.74 6.69
C GLN A 82 -14.22 3.64 7.13
N ALA A 83 -14.37 2.43 6.59
CA ALA A 83 -13.45 1.32 6.87
C ALA A 83 -12.16 1.39 6.03
N PHE A 84 -12.26 1.84 4.78
CA PHE A 84 -11.19 1.90 3.79
C PHE A 84 -11.20 3.24 3.06
N PRO A 85 -10.59 4.30 3.63
CA PRO A 85 -10.63 5.65 3.07
C PRO A 85 -10.00 5.76 1.67
N GLY A 86 -9.01 4.92 1.37
CA GLY A 86 -8.34 4.82 0.07
C GLY A 86 -9.12 4.08 -1.02
N ALA A 87 -10.33 3.57 -0.73
CA ALA A 87 -11.07 2.76 -1.70
C ALA A 87 -11.55 3.59 -2.91
N THR A 88 -11.10 3.20 -4.12
CA THR A 88 -11.50 3.82 -5.40
C THR A 88 -12.62 3.10 -6.13
N LEU A 89 -12.87 1.83 -5.77
CA LEU A 89 -13.88 0.98 -6.39
C LEU A 89 -15.03 0.62 -5.43
N CYS A 90 -16.24 0.53 -5.98
CA CYS A 90 -17.37 -0.07 -5.29
C CYS A 90 -17.18 -1.60 -5.17
N VAL A 91 -17.89 -2.23 -4.22
CA VAL A 91 -17.76 -3.69 -3.94
C VAL A 91 -17.97 -4.53 -5.20
N ALA A 92 -18.98 -4.22 -6.01
CA ALA A 92 -19.28 -4.97 -7.23
C ALA A 92 -18.16 -4.86 -8.29
N CYS A 93 -17.54 -3.70 -8.43
CA CYS A 93 -16.40 -3.51 -9.34
C CYS A 93 -15.15 -4.19 -8.78
N LYS A 94 -14.89 -4.09 -7.47
CA LYS A 94 -13.74 -4.74 -6.84
C LYS A 94 -13.82 -6.26 -6.93
N GLN A 95 -14.98 -6.85 -6.68
CA GLN A 95 -15.22 -8.29 -6.86
C GLN A 95 -15.04 -8.75 -8.31
N ARG A 96 -15.32 -7.89 -9.30
CA ARG A 96 -15.10 -8.21 -10.71
C ARG A 96 -13.62 -8.19 -11.07
N GLU A 97 -12.87 -7.26 -10.50
CA GLU A 97 -11.42 -7.15 -10.66
C GLU A 97 -10.71 -8.37 -10.06
N GLU A 98 -11.06 -8.77 -8.84
CA GLU A 98 -10.45 -9.93 -8.15
C GLU A 98 -10.75 -11.29 -8.79
N ARG A 99 -11.77 -11.36 -9.66
CA ARG A 99 -12.12 -12.57 -10.40
C ARG A 99 -11.40 -12.70 -11.75
N ARG A 100 -10.60 -11.70 -12.12
CA ARG A 100 -9.77 -11.72 -13.33
C ARG A 100 -8.38 -12.21 -12.99
#